data_AF-A0A3C0GK48-F1
#
_entry.id   AF-A0A3C0GK48-F1
#
_cell.length_a   1.000
_cell.length_b   1.000
_cell.length_c   1.000
_cell.angle_alpha   90.00
_cell.angle_beta   90.00
_cell.angle_gamma   90.00
#
_symmetry.space_group_name_H-M   'P 1'
#
loop_
_entity.id
_entity.type
_entity.pdbx_description
1 polymer ?
#
loop_
_entity_poly.entity_id
_entity_poly.type
_entity_poly.pdbx_seq_one_letter_code
_entity_poly.pdbx_strand_id
1 'polypeptide(L)'
;MKIIGLYNWHDGGYAVLDKGVLKEHIEFERYTRLKESPGDSLTYLKQKYLSKNNLQIDDIDVFVSPCPVNNLTKSQNESYDTFSHVPEEKINFYSHHLCHASHAFYSSKFKESLVITIDSAGMESDGRAVSTCGYYGND
;
A
#
# COMPACT_ATOMS: atom_id res chain seq x y z
N MET A 1 3.28 -16.09 5.89
CA MET A 1 2.44 -14.91 5.67
C MET A 1 3.14 -13.95 4.73
N LYS A 2 2.62 -13.83 3.52
CA LYS A 2 3.03 -12.96 2.44
C LYS A 2 1.97 -11.88 2.27
N ILE A 3 2.34 -10.65 2.60
CA ILE A 3 1.46 -9.48 2.59
C ILE A 3 1.92 -8.58 1.45
N ILE A 4 0.98 -8.12 0.63
CA ILE A 4 1.28 -7.19 -0.46
C ILE A 4 0.55 -5.87 -0.23
N GLY A 5 1.30 -4.77 -0.10
CA GLY A 5 0.76 -3.42 -0.10
C GLY A 5 0.60 -2.90 -1.54
N LEU A 6 -0.57 -2.38 -1.88
CA LEU A 6 -0.91 -1.86 -3.20
C LEU A 6 -1.33 -0.38 -3.12
N TYR A 7 -0.87 0.46 -4.05
CA TYR A 7 -1.29 1.85 -4.17
C TYR A 7 -1.17 2.38 -5.61
N ASN A 8 -2.27 2.90 -6.18
CA ASN A 8 -2.32 3.29 -7.60
C ASN A 8 -2.41 4.81 -7.85
N TRP A 9 -2.51 5.63 -6.80
CA TRP A 9 -2.65 7.09 -6.94
C TRP A 9 -1.28 7.78 -7.17
N HIS A 10 -1.15 9.08 -6.87
CA HIS A 10 0.14 9.79 -6.78
C HIS A 10 1.13 8.97 -5.96
N ASP A 11 2.41 8.99 -6.33
CA ASP A 11 3.44 8.17 -5.67
C ASP A 11 3.13 6.66 -5.68
N GLY A 12 2.51 6.19 -6.77
CA GLY A 12 2.06 4.82 -6.90
C GLY A 12 3.20 3.80 -6.80
N GLY A 13 2.88 2.63 -6.24
CA GLY A 13 3.84 1.59 -5.96
C GLY A 13 3.24 0.32 -5.39
N TYR A 14 4.11 -0.64 -5.05
CA TYR A 14 3.74 -1.77 -4.21
C TYR A 14 4.88 -2.13 -3.26
N ALA A 15 4.54 -2.83 -2.19
CA ALA A 15 5.50 -3.44 -1.27
C ALA A 15 5.16 -4.92 -1.02
N VAL A 16 6.20 -5.75 -0.88
CA VAL A 16 6.08 -7.17 -0.56
C VAL A 16 6.74 -7.47 0.77
N LEU A 17 5.95 -7.94 1.72
CA LEU A 17 6.44 -8.48 2.99
C LEU A 17 6.26 -9.99 3.00
N ASP A 18 7.29 -10.72 3.45
CA ASP A 18 7.24 -12.16 3.64
C ASP A 18 7.76 -12.50 5.04
N LYS A 19 6.86 -13.03 5.88
CA LYS A 19 7.13 -13.36 7.30
C LYS A 19 7.74 -12.17 8.06
N GLY A 20 7.17 -10.98 7.86
CA GLY A 20 7.62 -9.73 8.49
C GLY A 20 8.86 -9.10 7.87
N VAL A 21 9.45 -9.71 6.83
CA VAL A 21 10.64 -9.18 6.14
C VAL A 21 10.23 -8.49 4.84
N LEU A 22 10.61 -7.23 4.66
CA LEU A 22 10.46 -6.53 3.39
C LEU A 22 11.33 -7.20 2.31
N LYS A 23 10.69 -7.76 1.28
CA LYS A 23 11.34 -8.42 0.15
C LYS A 23 11.51 -7.51 -1.05
N GLU A 24 10.54 -6.62 -1.27
CA GLU A 24 10.57 -5.67 -2.37
C GLU A 24 9.70 -4.45 -2.06
N HIS A 25 10.12 -3.30 -2.54
CA HIS A 25 9.32 -2.08 -2.63
C HIS A 25 9.68 -1.40 -3.95
N ILE A 26 8.67 -0.94 -4.69
CA ILE A 26 8.89 -0.18 -5.92
C ILE A 26 8.06 1.09 -5.93
N GLU A 27 8.58 2.09 -6.63
CA GLU A 27 7.90 3.35 -6.93
C GLU A 27 7.79 3.47 -8.46
N PHE A 28 6.58 3.72 -9.00
CA PHE A 28 6.36 3.73 -10.45
C PHE A 28 7.17 4.79 -11.17
N GLU A 29 7.40 5.95 -10.55
CA GLU A 29 8.19 7.02 -11.16
C GLU A 29 9.62 6.60 -11.53
N ARG A 30 10.18 5.56 -10.87
CA ARG A 30 11.50 5.02 -11.25
C ARG A 30 11.47 4.28 -12.59
N TYR A 31 10.31 3.73 -12.97
CA TYR A 31 10.07 3.02 -14.23
C TYR A 31 9.53 3.94 -15.32
N THR A 32 8.55 4.79 -14.98
CA THR A 32 7.90 5.69 -15.95
C THR A 32 8.73 6.93 -16.23
N ARG A 33 9.65 7.29 -15.32
CA ARG A 33 10.46 8.53 -15.36
C ARG A 33 9.62 9.80 -15.27
N LEU A 34 8.37 9.69 -14.81
CA LEU A 34 7.44 10.78 -14.53
C LEU A 34 7.31 10.91 -13.02
N LYS A 35 7.53 12.10 -12.46
CA LYS A 35 7.40 12.31 -11.01
C LYS A 35 5.98 12.00 -10.53
N GLU A 36 5.86 11.46 -9.32
CA GLU A 36 4.57 11.21 -8.64
C GLU A 36 3.63 10.35 -9.49
N SER A 37 4.21 9.46 -10.31
CA SER A 37 3.48 8.71 -11.32
C SER A 37 2.43 7.80 -10.67
N PRO A 38 1.18 7.86 -11.14
CA PRO A 38 0.23 6.81 -10.86
C PRO A 38 0.52 5.56 -11.70
N GLY A 39 -0.24 4.50 -11.44
CA GLY A 39 -0.15 3.26 -12.20
C GLY A 39 -0.85 2.08 -11.54
N ASP A 40 -0.99 0.99 -12.28
CA ASP A 40 -1.59 -0.24 -11.75
C ASP A 40 -0.58 -1.09 -10.96
N SER A 41 -0.57 -0.95 -9.63
CA SER A 41 0.29 -1.73 -8.74
C SER A 41 0.17 -3.23 -8.93
N LEU A 42 -1.00 -3.75 -9.30
CA LEU A 42 -1.20 -5.18 -9.50
C LEU A 42 -0.50 -5.66 -10.77
N THR A 43 -0.59 -4.90 -11.86
CA THR A 43 0.14 -5.18 -13.09
C THR A 43 1.65 -5.17 -12.86
N TYR A 44 2.16 -4.15 -12.16
CA TYR A 44 3.59 -4.10 -11.81
C TYR A 44 3.99 -5.28 -10.91
N LEU A 45 3.19 -5.64 -9.90
CA LEU A 45 3.44 -6.79 -9.04
C LEU A 45 3.55 -8.09 -9.85
N LYS A 46 2.58 -8.35 -10.74
CA LYS A 46 2.58 -9.52 -11.64
C LYS A 46 3.84 -9.58 -12.48
N GLN A 47 4.22 -8.45 -13.08
CA GLN A 47 5.35 -8.37 -14.01
C GLN A 47 6.72 -8.38 -13.33
N LYS A 48 6.85 -7.77 -12.15
CA LYS A 48 8.14 -7.48 -11.51
C LYS A 48 8.45 -8.39 -10.33
N TYR A 49 7.44 -8.89 -9.60
CA TYR A 49 7.65 -9.77 -8.46
C TYR A 49 7.17 -11.20 -8.70
N LEU A 50 5.92 -11.40 -9.13
CA LEU A 50 5.34 -12.74 -9.22
C LEU A 50 6.01 -13.59 -10.30
N SER A 51 6.18 -13.03 -11.50
CA SER A 51 6.83 -13.69 -12.63
C SER A 51 8.24 -14.21 -12.29
N LYS A 52 9.08 -13.36 -11.68
CA LYS A 52 10.48 -13.71 -11.35
C LYS A 52 10.62 -14.70 -10.19
N ASN A 53 9.60 -14.79 -9.33
CA ASN A 53 9.59 -15.70 -8.18
C ASN A 53 8.74 -16.95 -8.44
N ASN A 54 8.20 -17.12 -9.65
CA ASN A 54 7.31 -18.21 -10.02
C ASN A 54 6.10 -18.34 -9.06
N LEU A 55 5.51 -17.20 -8.71
CA LEU A 55 4.33 -17.09 -7.85
C LEU A 55 3.10 -16.69 -8.66
N GLN A 56 1.93 -17.00 -8.13
CA GLN A 56 0.62 -16.60 -8.61
C GLN A 56 -0.06 -15.70 -7.57
N ILE A 57 -1.18 -15.07 -7.96
CA ILE A 57 -2.02 -14.29 -7.03
C ILE A 57 -2.50 -15.15 -5.85
N ASP A 58 -2.78 -16.42 -6.10
CA ASP A 58 -3.27 -17.33 -5.07
C ASP A 58 -2.24 -17.65 -3.98
N ASP A 59 -0.95 -17.48 -4.27
CA ASP A 59 0.15 -17.63 -3.31
C ASP A 59 0.28 -16.45 -2.35
N ILE A 60 -0.49 -15.38 -2.57
CA ILE A 60 -0.55 -14.22 -1.67
C ILE A 60 -1.58 -14.50 -0.57
N ASP A 61 -1.16 -14.34 0.68
CA ASP A 61 -2.02 -14.55 1.84
C ASP A 61 -3.02 -13.39 1.98
N VAL A 62 -2.56 -12.15 1.83
CA VAL A 62 -3.40 -10.95 1.94
C VAL A 62 -2.81 -9.75 1.18
N PHE A 63 -3.70 -8.97 0.58
CA PHE A 63 -3.44 -7.66 0.01
C PHE A 63 -3.93 -6.58 0.96
N VAL A 64 -3.20 -5.46 1.02
CA VAL A 64 -3.55 -4.31 1.85
C VAL A 64 -3.39 -3.02 1.05
N SER A 65 -4.22 -2.02 1.35
CA SER A 65 -4.13 -0.71 0.70
C SER A 65 -4.67 0.38 1.63
N PRO A 66 -4.18 1.63 1.57
CA PRO A 66 -4.85 2.73 2.26
C PRO A 66 -6.22 3.00 1.64
N CYS A 67 -7.21 3.29 2.47
CA CYS A 67 -8.51 3.77 2.02
C CYS A 67 -8.36 5.16 1.35
N PRO A 68 -9.28 5.55 0.45
CA PRO A 68 -10.46 4.81 -0.01
C PRO A 68 -10.18 3.67 -1.01
N VAL A 69 -11.16 2.77 -1.17
CA VAL A 69 -11.14 1.63 -2.10
C VAL A 69 -10.84 2.06 -3.54
N ASN A 70 -11.27 3.26 -3.95
CA ASN A 70 -11.01 3.77 -5.29
C ASN A 70 -9.54 4.15 -5.54
N ASN A 71 -8.67 4.20 -4.51
CA ASN A 71 -7.23 4.33 -4.68
C ASN A 71 -6.62 3.19 -5.51
N LEU A 72 -7.32 2.07 -5.67
CA LEU A 72 -6.89 0.96 -6.52
C LEU A 72 -7.59 0.90 -7.89
N THR A 73 -8.69 1.62 -8.10
CA THR A 73 -9.44 1.52 -9.37
C THR A 73 -9.35 2.78 -10.22
N LYS A 74 -8.97 3.91 -9.65
CA LYS A 74 -8.87 5.17 -10.37
C LYS A 74 -7.69 5.99 -9.88
N SER A 75 -6.99 6.57 -10.82
CA SER A 75 -5.99 7.59 -10.52
C SER A 75 -5.94 8.61 -11.64
N GLN A 76 -6.09 9.89 -11.30
CA GLN A 76 -6.14 10.98 -12.26
C GLN A 76 -7.13 10.67 -13.42
N ASN A 77 -6.63 10.42 -14.63
CA ASN A 77 -7.40 10.10 -15.84
C ASN A 77 -7.37 8.60 -16.21
N GLU A 78 -6.79 7.75 -15.36
CA GLU A 78 -6.62 6.32 -15.58
C GLU A 78 -7.62 5.51 -14.74
N SER A 79 -8.00 4.35 -15.25
CA SER A 79 -8.84 3.37 -14.55
C SER A 79 -8.17 2.00 -14.60
N TYR A 80 -8.28 1.26 -13.50
CA TYR A 80 -7.65 -0.04 -13.32
C TYR A 80 -8.70 -1.08 -12.89
N ASP A 81 -8.51 -2.33 -13.31
CA ASP A 81 -9.42 -3.43 -13.04
C ASP A 81 -8.96 -4.30 -11.86
N THR A 82 -8.21 -3.73 -10.91
CA THR A 82 -7.56 -4.47 -9.80
C THR A 82 -8.49 -5.47 -9.10
N PHE A 83 -9.74 -5.10 -8.82
CA PHE A 83 -10.71 -5.99 -8.15
C PHE A 83 -11.21 -7.17 -9.00
N SER A 84 -11.04 -7.11 -10.33
CA SER A 84 -11.33 -8.25 -11.21
C SER A 84 -10.30 -9.38 -11.06
N HIS A 85 -9.16 -9.11 -10.41
CA HIS A 85 -8.00 -10.00 -10.34
C HIS A 85 -7.56 -10.34 -8.92
N VAL A 86 -8.17 -9.73 -7.90
CA VAL A 86 -7.86 -9.97 -6.49
C VAL A 86 -9.13 -10.44 -5.80
N PRO A 87 -9.12 -11.60 -5.12
CA PRO A 87 -10.28 -12.07 -4.37
C PRO A 87 -10.67 -11.06 -3.29
N GLU A 88 -11.96 -10.74 -3.18
CA GLU A 88 -12.48 -9.72 -2.26
C GLU A 88 -12.14 -10.05 -0.80
N GLU A 89 -12.16 -11.33 -0.44
CA GLU A 89 -11.81 -11.82 0.90
C GLU A 89 -10.31 -11.71 1.23
N LYS A 90 -9.47 -11.48 0.22
CA LYS A 90 -8.02 -11.35 0.37
C LYS A 90 -7.55 -9.91 0.42
N ILE A 91 -8.41 -8.90 0.32
CA ILE A 91 -8.00 -7.49 0.32
C ILE A 91 -8.60 -6.70 1.48
N ASN A 92 -7.73 -5.99 2.21
CA ASN A 92 -8.11 -5.14 3.33
C ASN A 92 -7.70 -3.69 3.10
N PHE A 93 -8.52 -2.76 3.59
CA PHE A 93 -8.25 -1.33 3.53
C PHE A 93 -8.04 -0.76 4.92
N TYR A 94 -7.04 0.10 5.07
CA TYR A 94 -6.67 0.73 6.33
C TYR A 94 -6.67 2.24 6.21
N SER A 95 -6.84 2.94 7.33
CA SER A 95 -6.63 4.39 7.41
C SER A 95 -5.32 4.82 6.75
N HIS A 96 -5.36 5.89 5.95
CA HIS A 96 -4.18 6.43 5.26
C HIS A 96 -3.07 6.78 6.26
N HIS A 97 -3.39 7.50 7.34
CA HIS A 97 -2.36 7.86 8.34
C HIS A 97 -1.94 6.69 9.22
N LEU A 98 -2.78 5.67 9.41
CA LEU A 98 -2.37 4.45 10.10
C LEU A 98 -1.28 3.73 9.28
N CYS A 99 -1.36 3.74 7.95
CA CYS A 99 -0.30 3.22 7.09
C CYS A 99 1.02 3.98 7.30
N HIS A 100 0.98 5.32 7.30
CA HIS A 100 2.16 6.15 7.60
C HIS A 100 2.73 5.85 8.99
N ALA A 101 1.89 5.81 10.02
CA ALA A 101 2.30 5.56 11.38
C ALA A 101 2.89 4.15 11.55
N SER A 102 2.28 3.14 10.93
CA SER A 102 2.76 1.76 10.94
C SER A 102 4.14 1.64 10.29
N HIS A 103 4.34 2.28 9.13
CA HIS A 103 5.64 2.29 8.48
C HIS A 103 6.71 2.92 9.39
N ALA A 104 6.41 4.07 10.00
CA ALA A 104 7.34 4.75 10.91
C ALA A 104 7.66 3.90 12.15
N PHE A 105 6.63 3.32 12.80
CA PHE A 105 6.79 2.53 14.02
C PHE A 105 7.58 1.24 13.77
N TYR A 106 7.14 0.41 12.82
CA TYR A 106 7.76 -0.90 12.56
C TYR A 106 9.12 -0.81 11.86
N SER A 107 9.46 0.34 11.26
CA SER A 107 10.83 0.61 10.77
C SER A 107 11.75 1.18 11.85
N SER A 108 11.21 1.53 13.03
CA SER A 108 11.99 2.02 14.15
C SER A 108 12.53 0.87 15.01
N LYS A 109 13.33 1.22 16.03
CA LYS A 109 13.77 0.26 17.08
C LYS A 109 12.97 0.42 18.38
N PHE A 110 11.94 1.26 18.39
CA PHE A 110 11.15 1.52 19.59
C PHE A 110 10.14 0.40 19.82
N LYS A 111 9.95 0.04 21.09
CA LYS A 111 8.93 -0.91 21.53
C LYS A 111 7.61 -0.23 21.87
N GLU A 112 7.68 1.04 22.28
CA GLU A 112 6.52 1.89 22.52
C GLU A 112 6.82 3.28 21.98
N SER A 113 5.84 3.92 21.34
CA SER A 113 6.00 5.31 20.88
C SER A 113 4.65 6.01 20.68
N LEU A 114 4.67 7.33 20.83
CA LEU A 114 3.65 8.20 20.22
C LEU A 114 4.12 8.59 18.82
N VAL A 115 3.35 8.23 17.81
CA VAL A 115 3.63 8.53 16.41
C VAL A 115 2.69 9.64 15.96
N ILE A 116 3.25 10.72 15.40
CA ILE A 116 2.50 11.83 14.83
C ILE A 116 2.70 11.82 13.32
N THR A 117 1.60 11.78 12.58
CA THR A 117 1.62 11.90 11.12
C THR A 117 1.18 13.30 10.72
N ILE A 118 1.97 13.97 9.89
CA ILE A 118 1.65 15.30 9.35
C ILE A 118 1.68 15.18 7.83
N ASP A 119 0.52 15.33 7.21
CA ASP A 119 0.30 15.21 5.77
C ASP A 119 -0.63 16.35 5.31
N SER A 120 -0.85 16.48 4.01
CA SER A 120 -1.86 17.39 3.45
C SER A 120 -3.28 16.89 3.76
N ALA A 121 -3.63 15.72 3.23
CA ALA A 121 -4.93 15.10 3.45
C ALA A 121 -4.87 13.58 3.18
N GLY A 122 -5.48 12.79 4.06
CA GLY A 122 -5.64 11.36 3.90
C GLY A 122 -6.96 10.90 4.50
N MET A 123 -7.60 9.92 3.88
CA MET A 123 -8.87 9.38 4.39
C MET A 123 -8.61 8.41 5.53
N GLU A 124 -9.42 8.53 6.58
CA GLU A 124 -9.45 7.60 7.70
C GLU A 124 -10.55 6.56 7.50
N SER A 125 -10.50 5.47 8.28
CA SER A 125 -11.48 4.39 8.22
C SER A 125 -12.92 4.83 8.53
N ASP A 126 -13.10 5.99 9.16
CA ASP A 126 -14.41 6.61 9.42
C ASP A 126 -14.91 7.51 8.28
N GLY A 127 -14.18 7.57 7.16
CA GLY A 127 -14.52 8.34 5.97
C GLY A 127 -14.13 9.82 6.03
N ARG A 128 -13.51 10.30 7.12
CA ARG A 128 -13.02 11.69 7.20
C ARG A 128 -11.67 11.83 6.52
N ALA A 129 -11.52 12.90 5.76
CA ALA A 129 -10.21 13.36 5.31
C ALA A 129 -9.61 14.31 6.36
N VAL A 130 -8.41 14.00 6.84
CA VAL A 130 -7.69 14.79 7.86
C VAL A 130 -6.26 15.01 7.43
N SER A 131 -5.58 15.99 8.02
CA SER A 131 -4.17 16.32 7.73
C SER A 131 -3.20 15.79 8.78
N THR A 132 -3.68 15.48 9.98
CA THR A 132 -2.82 15.17 11.12
C THR A 132 -3.49 14.16 12.04
N CYS A 133 -2.75 13.12 12.42
CA CYS A 133 -3.21 12.09 13.34
C CYS A 133 -2.11 11.74 14.36
N GLY A 134 -2.55 11.21 15.50
CA GLY A 134 -1.68 10.66 16.53
C GLY A 134 -2.03 9.20 16.78
N TYR A 135 -1.00 8.34 16.85
CA TYR A 135 -1.13 6.92 17.10
C TYR A 135 -0.21 6.49 18.25
N TYR A 136 -0.68 5.57 19.10
CA TYR A 136 0.17 4.90 20.08
C TYR A 136 0.58 3.54 19.54
N GLY A 137 1.87 3.34 19.32
CA GLY A 137 2.45 2.06 18.88
C GLY A 137 3.01 1.27 20.06
N ASN A 138 2.73 -0.03 20.09
CA ASN A 138 3.26 -0.99 21.06
C ASN A 138 3.48 -2.36 20.36
N ASP A 139 4.65 -2.98 20.55
CA ASP A 139 5.08 -4.26 19.94
C ASP A 139 5.36 -5.36 20.98
#